data_AF-A0A7C7XNP7-F1
#
_entry.id   AF-A0A7C7XNP7-F1
#
_cell.length_a   1.000
_cell.length_b   1.000
_cell.length_c   1.000
_cell.angle_alpha   90.00
_cell.angle_beta   90.00
_cell.angle_gamma   90.00
#
_symmetry.space_group_name_H-M   'P 1'
#
loop_
_entity.id
_entity.type
_entity.pdbx_description
1 polymer ?
#
loop_
_entity_poly.entity_id
_entity_poly.type
_entity_poly.pdbx_seq_one_letter_code
_entity_poly.pdbx_strand_id
1 'polypeptide(L)'
;MNMGDLSDLAQIMEAVLFSFTVIFIATEARQALQLTKAQFGHSLTQRMYDRYLSSAQNTDFSMFMAKDWEADDMADHDQWRVTLWMNTLLVDIFDTWDMHDKGLIDKSHLEMRVQAVEGLMQMRLGPAVWQLWKPARDPRFVTWFEKEIFDELGASNRVANSG
;
A
#
# COMPACT_ATOMS: atom_id res chain seq x y z
N MET A 1 -48.47 -3.91 -44.44
CA MET A 1 -47.24 -4.24 -43.69
C MET A 1 -47.32 -5.71 -43.38
N ASN A 2 -46.42 -6.53 -43.92
CA ASN A 2 -46.45 -7.98 -43.76
C ASN A 2 -45.80 -8.36 -42.42
N MET A 3 -46.11 -9.52 -41.84
CA MET A 3 -45.51 -9.95 -40.56
C MET A 3 -43.97 -10.02 -40.59
N GLY A 4 -43.39 -10.31 -41.77
CA GLY A 4 -41.94 -10.28 -41.98
C GLY A 4 -41.31 -8.89 -41.79
N ASP A 5 -41.93 -7.86 -42.37
CA ASP A 5 -41.44 -6.46 -42.25
C ASP A 5 -41.42 -5.97 -40.79
N LEU A 6 -42.37 -6.45 -39.98
CA LEU A 6 -42.49 -6.09 -38.57
C LEU A 6 -41.45 -6.81 -37.70
N SER A 7 -41.14 -8.07 -38.03
CA SER A 7 -40.09 -8.87 -37.37
C SER A 7 -38.71 -8.29 -37.66
N ASP A 8 -38.43 -7.94 -38.91
CA ASP A 8 -37.14 -7.36 -39.32
C ASP A 8 -36.90 -6.01 -38.64
N LEU A 9 -37.95 -5.17 -38.55
CA LEU A 9 -37.89 -3.90 -37.80
C LEU A 9 -37.61 -4.12 -36.31
N ALA A 10 -38.25 -5.12 -35.69
CA ALA A 10 -38.03 -5.45 -34.29
C ALA A 10 -36.59 -5.91 -34.02
N GLN A 11 -36.02 -6.75 -34.89
CA GLN A 11 -34.63 -7.19 -34.79
C GLN A 11 -33.63 -6.04 -34.93
N ILE A 12 -33.90 -5.09 -35.84
CA ILE A 12 -33.07 -3.88 -35.97
C ILE A 12 -33.12 -3.06 -34.68
N MET A 13 -34.31 -2.86 -34.11
CA MET A 13 -34.43 -2.14 -32.83
C MET A 13 -33.73 -2.86 -31.68
N GLU A 14 -33.84 -4.18 -31.61
CA GLU A 14 -33.16 -5.00 -30.60
C GLU A 14 -31.64 -4.90 -30.71
N ALA A 15 -31.10 -4.98 -31.93
CA ALA A 15 -29.66 -4.83 -32.17
C ALA A 15 -29.15 -3.43 -31.76
N VAL A 16 -29.94 -2.39 -32.02
CA VAL A 16 -29.63 -1.01 -31.59
C VAL A 16 -29.65 -0.90 -30.07
N LEU A 17 -30.69 -1.41 -29.40
CA LEU A 17 -30.79 -1.41 -27.94
C LEU A 17 -29.63 -2.17 -27.30
N PHE A 18 -29.32 -3.36 -27.80
CA PHE A 18 -28.21 -4.17 -27.32
C PHE A 18 -26.87 -3.43 -27.46
N SER A 19 -26.65 -2.75 -28.59
CA SER A 19 -25.45 -1.94 -28.82
C SER A 19 -25.32 -0.82 -27.78
N PHE A 20 -26.42 -0.11 -27.48
CA PHE A 20 -26.44 0.90 -26.42
C PHE A 20 -26.17 0.31 -25.04
N THR A 21 -26.74 -0.86 -24.72
CA THR A 21 -26.50 -1.55 -23.46
C THR A 21 -25.03 -1.92 -23.27
N VAL A 22 -24.36 -2.43 -24.32
CA VAL A 22 -22.93 -2.75 -24.25
C VAL A 22 -22.09 -1.50 -23.99
N ILE A 23 -22.40 -0.38 -24.66
CA ILE A 23 -21.71 0.90 -24.44
C ILE A 23 -21.93 1.39 -23.00
N PHE A 24 -23.16 1.27 -22.49
CA PHE A 24 -23.50 1.65 -21.13
C PHE A 24 -22.71 0.82 -20.09
N ILE A 25 -22.71 -0.50 -20.20
CA ILE A 25 -21.96 -1.40 -19.30
C ILE A 25 -20.46 -1.09 -19.37
N ALA A 26 -19.91 -0.87 -20.56
CA ALA A 26 -18.50 -0.52 -20.70
C ALA A 26 -18.16 0.81 -20.01
N THR A 27 -19.09 1.77 -20.01
CA THR A 27 -18.94 3.05 -19.34
C THR A 27 -19.04 2.89 -17.82
N GLU A 28 -20.03 2.14 -17.32
CA GLU A 28 -20.14 1.83 -15.89
C GLU A 28 -18.91 1.09 -15.36
N ALA A 29 -18.39 0.11 -16.09
CA ALA A 29 -17.19 -0.61 -15.70
C ALA A 29 -15.98 0.32 -15.54
N ARG A 30 -15.83 1.32 -16.43
CA ARG A 30 -14.78 2.34 -16.32
C ARG A 30 -15.01 3.25 -15.11
N GLN A 31 -16.25 3.69 -14.87
CA GLN A 31 -16.58 4.53 -13.72
C GLN A 31 -16.36 3.80 -12.39
N ALA A 32 -16.78 2.53 -12.31
CA ALA A 32 -16.56 1.69 -11.15
C ALA A 32 -15.06 1.54 -10.84
N LEU A 33 -14.24 1.27 -11.86
CA LEU A 33 -12.79 1.21 -11.68
C LEU A 33 -12.22 2.54 -11.15
N GLN A 34 -12.63 3.68 -11.72
CA GLN A 34 -12.17 4.99 -11.26
C GLN A 34 -12.57 5.28 -9.81
N LEU A 35 -13.81 4.96 -9.45
CA LEU A 35 -14.30 5.10 -8.08
C LEU A 35 -13.50 4.22 -7.11
N THR A 36 -13.26 2.97 -7.47
CA THR A 36 -12.47 2.03 -6.68
C THR A 36 -11.04 2.56 -6.46
N LYS A 37 -10.38 3.07 -7.51
CA LYS A 37 -9.05 3.70 -7.39
C LYS A 37 -9.06 4.88 -6.43
N ALA A 38 -10.04 5.78 -6.57
CA ALA A 38 -10.18 6.95 -5.70
C ALA A 38 -10.45 6.55 -4.24
N GLN A 39 -11.30 5.55 -4.00
CA GLN A 39 -11.59 5.04 -2.66
C GLN A 39 -10.35 4.43 -1.98
N PHE A 40 -9.54 3.66 -2.71
CA PHE A 40 -8.30 3.11 -2.16
C PHE A 40 -7.24 4.17 -1.88
N GLY A 41 -7.01 5.08 -2.84
CA GLY A 41 -6.09 6.21 -2.64
C GLY A 41 -6.50 7.07 -1.44
N HIS A 42 -7.81 7.33 -1.29
CA HIS A 42 -8.35 8.04 -0.14
C HIS A 42 -8.16 7.25 1.16
N SER A 43 -8.47 5.96 1.22
CA SER A 43 -8.35 5.17 2.45
C SER A 43 -6.91 5.01 2.93
N LEU A 44 -5.95 4.86 2.02
CA LEU A 44 -4.52 4.83 2.32
C LEU A 44 -4.04 6.15 2.91
N THR A 45 -4.50 7.25 2.33
CA THR A 45 -4.15 8.60 2.77
C THR A 45 -4.79 8.91 4.12
N GLN A 46 -6.06 8.54 4.30
CA GLN A 46 -6.78 8.72 5.56
C GLN A 46 -6.12 7.93 6.71
N ARG A 47 -5.75 6.66 6.50
CA ARG A 47 -5.01 5.87 7.50
C ARG A 47 -3.72 6.56 7.95
N MET A 48 -2.97 7.16 7.00
CA MET A 48 -1.76 7.90 7.35
C MET A 48 -2.07 9.17 8.16
N TYR A 49 -3.07 9.95 7.75
CA TYR A 49 -3.49 11.14 8.48
C TYR A 49 -3.96 10.80 9.90
N ASP A 50 -4.80 9.78 10.06
CA ASP A 50 -5.29 9.32 11.35
C ASP A 50 -4.13 8.89 12.26
N ARG A 51 -3.14 8.16 11.71
CA ARG A 51 -1.93 7.78 12.44
C ARG A 51 -1.12 8.98 12.89
N TYR A 52 -0.88 9.97 12.02
CA TYR A 52 -0.13 11.17 12.39
C TYR A 52 -0.87 12.03 13.42
N LEU A 53 -2.17 12.24 13.23
CA LEU A 53 -2.98 13.02 14.14
C LEU A 53 -3.08 12.34 15.52
N SER A 54 -3.36 11.04 15.54
CA SER A 54 -3.40 10.25 16.78
C SER A 54 -2.05 10.28 17.51
N SER A 55 -0.95 10.18 16.76
CA SER A 55 0.40 10.26 17.34
C SER A 55 0.67 11.63 17.95
N ALA A 56 0.28 12.71 17.27
CA ALA A 56 0.49 14.08 17.73
C ALA A 56 -0.39 14.46 18.94
N GLN A 57 -1.58 13.86 19.06
CA GLN A 57 -2.51 14.14 20.15
C GLN A 57 -2.25 13.26 21.39
N ASN A 58 -1.55 12.14 21.23
CA ASN A 58 -1.25 11.22 22.32
C ASN A 58 0.16 11.49 22.89
N THR A 59 0.21 12.17 24.02
CA THR A 59 1.47 12.52 24.69
C THR A 59 2.32 11.29 25.06
N ASP A 60 1.72 10.24 25.61
CA ASP A 60 2.44 9.02 26.01
C ASP A 60 3.02 8.28 24.81
N PHE A 61 2.31 8.32 23.68
CA PHE A 61 2.79 7.77 22.42
C PHE A 61 3.92 8.62 21.85
N SER A 62 3.77 9.95 21.82
CA SER A 62 4.84 10.86 21.38
C SER A 62 6.11 10.72 22.22
N MET A 63 5.98 10.61 23.54
CA MET A 63 7.10 10.37 24.44
C MET A 63 7.77 9.01 24.17
N PHE A 64 6.98 7.98 23.89
CA PHE A 64 7.50 6.67 23.49
C PHE A 64 8.25 6.72 22.14
N MET A 65 7.70 7.42 21.15
CA MET A 65 8.32 7.61 19.83
C MET A 65 9.64 8.40 19.90
N ALA A 66 9.81 9.24 20.92
CA ALA A 66 11.02 10.03 21.13
C ALA A 66 12.12 9.29 21.92
N LYS A 67 11.85 8.07 22.43
CA LYS A 67 12.86 7.28 23.14
C LYS A 67 13.94 6.80 22.18
N ASP A 68 15.15 6.61 22.70
CA ASP A 68 16.18 5.86 22.00
C ASP A 68 15.80 4.37 22.01
N TRP A 69 15.41 3.85 20.85
CA TRP A 69 14.99 2.46 20.68
C TRP A 69 16.19 1.50 20.54
N GLU A 70 17.41 2.02 20.46
CA GLU A 70 18.63 1.21 20.38
C GLU A 70 19.31 1.04 21.73
N ALA A 71 18.85 1.74 22.77
CA ALA A 71 19.38 1.62 24.12
C ALA A 71 19.30 0.18 24.66
N ASP A 72 20.41 -0.30 25.24
CA ASP A 72 20.54 -1.66 25.77
C ASP A 72 19.66 -1.94 26.99
N ASP A 73 19.17 -0.89 27.67
CA ASP A 73 18.35 -0.96 28.88
C ASP A 73 16.84 -0.77 28.60
N MET A 74 16.41 -0.85 27.33
CA MET A 74 15.00 -0.72 26.98
C MET A 74 14.16 -1.83 27.60
N ALA A 75 13.17 -1.44 28.41
CA ALA A 75 12.26 -2.36 29.08
C ALA A 75 11.47 -3.24 28.10
N ASP A 76 11.19 -4.49 28.48
CA ASP A 76 10.50 -5.48 27.62
C ASP A 76 9.17 -4.97 27.03
N HIS A 77 8.40 -4.22 27.81
CA HIS A 77 7.13 -3.67 27.35
C HIS A 77 7.31 -2.59 26.27
N ASP A 78 8.40 -1.83 26.30
CA ASP A 78 8.73 -0.86 25.26
C ASP A 78 9.24 -1.57 24.00
N GLN A 79 10.04 -2.63 24.13
CA GLN A 79 10.46 -3.47 22.98
C GLN A 79 9.24 -4.05 22.25
N TRP A 80 8.22 -4.51 23.01
CA TRP A 80 6.98 -4.99 22.43
C TRP A 80 6.20 -3.88 21.70
N ARG A 81 6.14 -2.68 22.27
CA ARG A 81 5.49 -1.52 21.62
C ARG A 81 6.21 -1.12 20.32
N VAL A 82 7.54 -1.15 20.30
CA VAL A 82 8.34 -0.92 19.07
C VAL A 82 7.98 -1.96 18.03
N THR A 83 7.95 -3.24 18.40
CA THR A 83 7.58 -4.34 17.49
C THR A 83 6.18 -4.16 16.91
N LEU A 84 5.19 -3.77 17.71
CA LEU A 84 3.83 -3.50 17.24
C LEU A 84 3.78 -2.31 16.27
N TRP A 85 4.55 -1.25 16.55
CA TRP A 85 4.68 -0.12 15.65
C TRP A 85 5.32 -0.52 14.31
N MET A 86 6.41 -1.29 14.36
CA MET A 86 7.08 -1.84 13.17
C MET A 86 6.11 -2.65 12.30
N ASN A 87 5.32 -3.53 12.92
CA ASN A 87 4.30 -4.32 12.23
C ASN A 87 3.23 -3.43 11.56
N THR A 88 2.87 -2.31 12.18
CA THR A 88 1.89 -1.38 11.61
C THR A 88 2.43 -0.74 10.32
N LEU A 89 3.71 -0.36 10.28
CA LEU A 89 4.35 0.20 9.07
C LEU A 89 4.55 -0.86 7.99
N LEU A 90 4.91 -2.08 8.37
CA LEU A 90 5.05 -3.20 7.44
C LEU A 90 3.71 -3.58 6.79
N VAL A 91 2.63 -3.71 7.56
CA VAL A 91 1.30 -4.00 6.98
C VAL A 91 0.86 -2.88 6.03
N ASP A 92 1.15 -1.62 6.37
CA ASP A 92 0.83 -0.46 5.52
C ASP A 92 1.58 -0.50 4.18
N ILE A 93 2.87 -0.87 4.15
CA ILE A 93 3.61 -1.03 2.89
C ILE A 93 3.21 -2.28 2.11
N PHE A 94 2.81 -3.36 2.78
CA PHE A 94 2.29 -4.57 2.13
C PHE A 94 0.99 -4.27 1.38
N ASP A 95 0.01 -3.68 2.05
CA ASP A 95 -1.28 -3.30 1.45
C ASP A 95 -1.07 -2.36 0.26
N THR A 96 -0.17 -1.39 0.40
CA THR A 96 0.11 -0.41 -0.65
C THR A 96 0.76 -1.06 -1.85
N TRP A 97 1.73 -1.95 -1.65
CA TRP A 97 2.36 -2.66 -2.75
C TRP A 97 1.35 -3.54 -3.50
N ASP A 98 0.50 -4.30 -2.78
CA ASP A 98 -0.53 -5.15 -3.39
C ASP A 98 -1.51 -4.33 -4.25
N MET A 99 -1.86 -3.13 -3.80
CA MET A 99 -2.74 -2.23 -4.54
C MET A 99 -2.03 -1.61 -5.77
N HIS A 100 -0.74 -1.32 -5.66
CA HIS A 100 0.07 -0.84 -6.78
C HIS A 100 0.27 -1.94 -7.84
N ASP A 101 0.59 -3.18 -7.44
CA ASP A 101 0.74 -4.33 -8.36
C ASP A 101 -0.56 -4.58 -9.15
N LYS A 102 -1.72 -4.32 -8.54
CA LYS A 102 -3.05 -4.40 -9.19
C LYS A 102 -3.40 -3.17 -10.05
N GLY A 103 -2.53 -2.16 -10.13
CA GLY A 103 -2.77 -0.92 -10.88
C GLY A 103 -3.90 -0.05 -10.30
N LEU A 104 -4.21 -0.22 -9.01
CA LEU A 104 -5.29 0.49 -8.32
C LEU A 104 -4.84 1.83 -7.74
N ILE A 105 -3.54 1.99 -7.50
CA ILE A 105 -2.94 3.23 -6.99
C ILE A 105 -1.64 3.55 -7.73
N ASP A 106 -1.26 4.82 -7.72
CA ASP A 106 0.01 5.29 -8.30
C ASP A 106 1.20 4.96 -7.40
N LYS A 107 2.39 4.83 -8.02
CA LYS A 107 3.65 4.52 -7.32
C LYS A 107 4.01 5.52 -6.23
N SER A 108 3.57 6.78 -6.34
CA SER A 108 3.82 7.83 -5.34
C SER A 108 3.32 7.45 -3.93
N HIS A 109 2.24 6.66 -3.83
CA HIS A 109 1.74 6.14 -2.54
C HIS A 109 2.72 5.16 -1.87
N LEU A 110 3.49 4.43 -2.68
CA LEU A 110 4.49 3.46 -2.26
C LEU A 110 5.78 4.18 -1.83
N GLU A 111 6.26 5.14 -2.63
CA GLU A 111 7.50 5.89 -2.38
C GLU A 111 7.47 6.61 -1.02
N MET A 112 6.34 7.22 -0.65
CA MET A 112 6.18 7.86 0.66
C MET A 112 6.34 6.86 1.84
N ARG A 113 5.94 5.61 1.66
CA ARG A 113 6.01 4.56 2.69
C ARG A 113 7.38 3.89 2.75
N VAL A 114 8.06 3.77 1.61
CA VAL A 114 9.43 3.26 1.53
C VAL A 114 10.33 4.05 2.48
N GLN A 115 10.28 5.39 2.45
CA GLN A 115 11.10 6.23 3.33
C GLN A 115 10.85 5.95 4.83
N ALA A 116 9.61 5.73 5.23
CA ALA A 116 9.26 5.44 6.63
C ALA A 116 9.74 4.05 7.07
N VAL A 117 9.71 3.07 6.17
CA VAL A 117 10.13 1.69 6.46
C VAL A 117 11.65 1.52 6.35
N GLU A 118 12.33 2.29 5.51
CA GLU A 118 13.78 2.26 5.39
C GLU A 118 14.45 2.59 6.72
N GLY A 119 14.06 3.70 7.36
CA GLY A 119 14.58 4.06 8.69
C GLY A 119 14.29 3.01 9.76
N LEU A 120 13.14 2.32 9.66
CA LEU A 120 12.77 1.22 10.55
C LEU A 120 13.69 -0.01 10.38
N MET A 121 14.06 -0.31 9.13
CA MET A 121 14.86 -1.48 8.79
C MET A 121 16.35 -1.31 9.11
N GLN A 122 16.81 -0.06 9.29
CA GLN A 122 18.15 0.26 9.78
C GLN A 122 18.33 -0.07 11.28
N MET A 123 17.24 -0.13 12.04
CA MET A 123 17.29 -0.34 13.49
C MET A 123 17.66 -1.78 13.84
N ARG A 124 18.23 -1.99 15.04
CA ARG A 124 18.60 -3.34 15.55
C ARG A 124 17.51 -4.41 15.41
N LEU A 125 16.24 -4.05 15.63
CA LEU A 125 15.10 -4.98 15.51
C LEU A 125 14.57 -5.15 14.08
N GLY A 126 14.90 -4.23 13.17
CA GLY A 126 14.45 -4.17 11.78
C GLY A 126 14.59 -5.49 11.03
N PRO A 127 15.84 -5.99 10.85
CA PRO A 127 16.08 -7.23 10.13
C PRO A 127 15.40 -8.44 10.76
N ALA A 128 15.34 -8.51 12.09
CA ALA A 128 14.71 -9.62 12.79
C ALA A 128 13.20 -9.69 12.54
N VAL A 129 12.51 -8.54 12.60
CA VAL A 129 11.08 -8.46 12.28
C VAL A 129 10.82 -8.77 10.80
N TRP A 130 11.70 -8.33 9.90
CA TRP A 130 11.57 -8.67 8.47
C TRP A 130 11.66 -10.18 8.21
N GLN A 131 12.59 -10.89 8.84
CA GLN A 131 12.71 -12.34 8.69
C GLN A 131 11.45 -13.11 9.12
N LEU A 132 10.66 -12.56 10.06
CA LEU A 132 9.38 -13.17 10.47
C LEU A 132 8.31 -13.04 9.39
N TRP A 133 8.28 -11.93 8.67
CA TRP A 133 7.27 -11.66 7.65
C TRP A 133 7.60 -12.25 6.29
N LYS A 134 8.88 -12.25 5.91
CA LYS A 134 9.38 -12.68 4.59
C LYS A 134 8.77 -14.01 4.09
N PRO A 135 8.65 -15.09 4.89
CA PRO A 135 8.11 -16.37 4.42
C PRO A 135 6.63 -16.30 3.99
N ALA A 136 5.87 -15.35 4.53
CA ALA A 136 4.45 -15.22 4.27
C ALA A 136 4.12 -14.26 3.11
N ARG A 137 5.12 -13.68 2.43
CA ARG A 137 4.95 -12.64 1.41
C ARG A 137 5.17 -13.15 -0.01
N ASP A 138 4.56 -12.46 -0.98
CA ASP A 138 4.76 -12.74 -2.41
C ASP A 138 6.27 -12.61 -2.73
N PRO A 139 6.89 -13.61 -3.40
CA PRO A 139 8.30 -13.53 -3.78
C PRO A 139 8.67 -12.28 -4.60
N ARG A 140 7.73 -11.76 -5.40
CA ARG A 140 7.89 -10.51 -6.16
C ARG A 140 7.96 -9.31 -5.22
N PHE A 141 7.09 -9.27 -4.21
CA PHE A 141 7.15 -8.25 -3.17
C PHE A 141 8.47 -8.33 -2.42
N VAL A 142 8.88 -9.53 -1.98
CA VAL A 142 10.13 -9.74 -1.23
C VAL A 142 11.33 -9.24 -2.04
N THR A 143 11.42 -9.61 -3.31
CA THR A 143 12.52 -9.18 -4.18
C THR A 143 12.54 -7.67 -4.37
N TRP A 144 11.37 -7.06 -4.60
CA TRP A 144 11.25 -5.61 -4.73
C TRP A 144 11.61 -4.91 -3.42
N PHE A 145 11.06 -5.36 -2.29
CA PHE A 145 11.24 -4.76 -0.98
C PHE A 145 12.71 -4.83 -0.56
N GLU A 146 13.36 -5.98 -0.72
CA GLU A 146 14.76 -6.11 -0.33
C GLU A 146 15.69 -5.25 -1.19
N LYS A 147 15.38 -5.12 -2.48
CA LYS A 147 16.10 -4.21 -3.36
C LYS A 147 15.91 -2.75 -2.96
N GLU A 148 14.67 -2.32 -2.76
CA GLU A 148 14.36 -0.93 -2.46
C GLU A 148 14.88 -0.51 -1.08
N ILE A 149 14.80 -1.42 -0.10
CA ILE A 149 15.09 -1.10 1.30
C ILE A 149 16.52 -1.47 1.71
N PHE A 150 17.11 -2.57 1.24
CA PHE A 150 18.43 -3.02 1.71
C PHE A 150 19.58 -2.76 0.72
N ASP A 151 19.34 -2.70 -0.59
CA ASP A 151 20.44 -2.42 -1.54
C ASP A 151 20.89 -0.95 -1.48
N GLU A 152 19.98 0.01 -1.20
CA GLU A 152 20.35 1.41 -0.95
C GLU A 152 21.13 1.58 0.37
N LEU A 153 20.78 0.84 1.42
CA LEU A 153 21.52 0.79 2.68
C LEU A 153 22.95 0.25 2.51
N GLY A 154 23.10 -0.76 1.66
CA GLY A 154 24.40 -1.34 1.30
C GLY A 154 25.32 -0.38 0.53
N ALA A 155 24.76 0.62 -0.16
CA ALA A 155 25.52 1.67 -0.84
C ALA A 155 25.95 2.78 0.14
N SER A 156 25.05 3.21 1.04
CA SER A 156 25.33 4.25 2.03
C SER A 156 26.41 3.85 3.05
N ASN A 157 26.39 2.60 3.52
CA ASN A 157 27.40 2.05 4.46
C ASN A 157 28.81 1.92 3.86
N ARG A 158 28.96 1.82 2.53
CA ARG A 158 30.28 1.79 1.88
C ARG A 158 30.92 3.16 1.79
N VAL A 159 30.11 4.22 1.70
CA VAL A 159 30.59 5.61 1.67
C VAL A 159 31.01 6.03 3.09
N ALA A 160 30.23 5.68 4.12
CA ALA A 160 30.55 5.99 5.51
C ALA A 160 31.84 5.32 6.03
N ASN A 161 32.16 4.11 5.58
CA ASN A 161 33.39 3.39 5.97
C ASN A 161 34.61 3.69 5.08
N SER A 162 34.53 4.71 4.23
CA SER A 162 35.62 5.15 3.35
C SER A 162 36.20 6.53 3.70
N GLY A 163 35.76 7.11 4.83
CA GLY A 163 36.23 8.39 5.37
C GLY A 163 37.07 8.26 6.63
#